data_AF-A0A932ZQP4-F1
#
_entry.id   AF-A0A932ZQP4-F1
#
_cell.length_a   1.000
_cell.length_b   1.000
_cell.length_c   1.000
_cell.angle_alpha   90.00
_cell.angle_beta   90.00
_cell.angle_gamma   90.00
#
_symmetry.space_group_name_H-M   'P 1'
#
loop_
_entity.id
_entity.type
_entity.pdbx_description
1 polymer ?
#
loop_
_entity_poly.entity_id
_entity_poly.type
_entity_poly.pdbx_seq_one_letter_code
_entity_poly.pdbx_strand_id
1 'polypeptide(L)'
;ILDRNGAEKLLGAGDMLFLPPKSAELIRAQGCYVSTEEIRQVVDFVKEQGEPVFDEELSHWKGGEGDEEGGSDDPLYDQAVRFTLETQRGSASLLQRQFQLGYTRASRLIDQMQRNGIVGPYKGSQAREVLVTLEEWDKREAQGPA
;
A
#
# COMPACT_ATOMS: atom_id res chain seq x y z
N ILE A 1 12.98 12.55 14.63
CA ILE A 1 12.86 13.94 15.13
C ILE A 1 13.26 14.05 16.59
N LEU A 2 12.88 13.06 17.45
CA LEU A 2 13.24 13.03 18.87
C LEU A 2 14.75 12.99 19.18
N ASP A 3 15.58 12.53 18.24
CA ASP A 3 17.04 12.43 18.44
C ASP A 3 17.83 13.66 17.94
N ARG A 4 17.16 14.79 17.63
CA ARG A 4 17.81 16.02 17.16
C ARG A 4 17.94 17.04 18.29
N ASN A 5 19.11 17.69 18.38
CA ASN A 5 19.38 18.77 19.33
C ASN A 5 18.34 19.88 19.18
N GLY A 6 17.70 20.27 20.29
CA GLY A 6 16.61 21.24 20.33
C GLY A 6 15.21 20.62 20.44
N ALA A 7 15.06 19.32 20.21
CA ALA A 7 13.78 18.62 20.43
C ALA A 7 13.37 18.61 21.91
N GLU A 8 14.36 18.58 22.82
CA GLU A 8 14.18 18.66 24.27
C GLU A 8 13.68 20.03 24.75
N LYS A 9 13.77 21.06 23.90
CA LYS A 9 13.31 22.43 24.19
C LYS A 9 11.92 22.73 23.65
N LEU A 10 11.26 21.73 23.05
CA LEU A 10 9.90 21.88 22.56
C LEU A 10 8.93 21.93 23.74
N LEU A 11 8.02 22.90 23.69
CA LEU A 11 7.02 23.13 24.74
C LEU A 11 5.81 22.19 24.59
N GLY A 12 5.70 21.48 23.47
CA GLY A 12 4.53 20.69 23.10
C GLY A 12 3.40 21.57 22.54
N ALA A 13 2.18 21.03 22.52
CA ALA A 13 0.97 21.75 22.12
C ALA A 13 1.15 22.63 20.86
N GLY A 14 1.62 22.02 19.78
CA GLY A 14 1.77 22.67 18.48
C GLY A 14 3.16 23.25 18.20
N ASP A 15 4.06 23.27 19.18
CA ASP A 15 5.48 23.59 18.97
C ASP A 15 6.24 22.38 18.40
N MET A 16 6.92 22.58 17.29
CA MET A 16 7.55 21.50 16.51
C MET A 16 8.84 21.94 15.81
N LEU A 17 9.67 20.98 15.41
CA LEU A 17 10.78 21.18 14.49
C LEU A 17 10.39 20.65 13.11
N PHE A 18 10.43 21.53 12.11
CA PHE A 18 10.16 21.23 10.71
C PHE A 18 11.48 21.12 9.92
N LEU A 19 11.60 20.09 9.09
CA LEU A 19 12.71 19.90 8.16
C LEU A 19 12.19 20.05 6.72
N PRO A 20 12.46 21.17 6.04
CA PRO A 20 12.01 21.36 4.66
C PRO A 20 12.64 20.33 3.71
N PRO A 21 11.91 19.86 2.68
CA PRO A 21 12.49 19.06 1.61
C PRO A 21 13.67 19.82 0.98
N LYS A 22 14.79 19.13 0.74
CA LYS A 22 16.05 19.69 0.20
C LYS A 22 16.84 20.61 1.15
N SER A 23 16.44 20.72 2.42
CA SER A 23 17.24 21.38 3.46
C SER A 23 17.72 20.37 4.49
N ALA A 24 18.90 20.63 5.08
CA ALA A 24 19.42 19.89 6.23
C ALA A 24 19.17 20.62 7.57
N GLU A 25 18.64 21.84 7.51
CA GLU A 25 18.42 22.70 8.67
C GLU A 25 17.00 22.54 9.23
N LEU A 26 16.91 22.40 10.56
CA LEU A 26 15.65 22.35 11.28
C LEU A 26 15.15 23.76 11.59
N ILE A 27 13.87 24.01 11.31
CA ILE A 27 13.18 25.26 11.61
C ILE A 27 12.19 24.99 12.74
N ARG A 28 12.25 25.77 13.82
CA ARG A 28 11.21 25.71 14.85
C ARG A 28 9.95 26.42 14.34
N ALA A 29 8.84 25.71 14.38
CA ALA A 29 7.53 26.22 14.00
C ALA A 29 6.55 26.02 15.15
N GLN A 30 5.63 26.97 15.33
CA GLN A 30 4.58 26.89 16.32
C GLN A 30 3.22 26.94 15.61
N GLY A 31 2.52 25.81 15.60
CA GLY A 31 1.14 25.71 15.16
C GLY A 31 0.16 25.89 16.32
N CYS A 32 -1.11 26.09 15.98
CA CYS A 32 -2.19 25.98 16.96
C CYS A 32 -2.40 24.50 17.29
N TYR A 33 -2.32 24.14 18.56
CA TYR A 33 -2.81 22.84 19.00
C TYR A 33 -4.32 22.87 19.05
N VAL A 34 -4.93 21.91 18.38
CA VAL A 34 -6.37 21.65 18.45
C VAL A 34 -6.51 20.21 18.96
N SER A 35 -7.17 20.07 20.09
CA SER A 35 -7.45 18.76 20.68
C SER A 35 -8.47 18.00 19.82
N THR A 36 -8.48 16.67 19.94
CA THR A 36 -9.48 15.85 19.25
C THR A 36 -10.91 16.23 19.65
N GLU A 37 -11.09 16.71 20.88
CA GLU A 37 -12.40 17.14 21.38
C GLU A 37 -12.88 18.41 20.68
N GLU A 38 -12.03 19.43 20.55
CA GLU A 38 -12.35 20.65 19.80
C GLU A 38 -12.62 20.35 18.32
N ILE A 39 -11.86 19.44 17.71
CA ILE A 39 -12.09 18.99 16.33
C ILE A 39 -13.51 18.40 16.20
N ARG A 40 -13.91 17.51 17.11
CA ARG A 40 -15.25 16.89 17.07
C ARG A 40 -16.36 17.93 17.20
N GLN A 41 -16.23 18.84 18.16
CA GLN A 41 -17.22 19.91 18.38
C GLN A 41 -17.42 20.76 17.13
N VAL A 42 -16.33 21.14 16.45
CA VAL A 42 -16.40 21.90 15.20
C VAL A 42 -17.04 21.06 14.09
N VAL A 43 -16.65 19.79 13.95
CA VAL A 43 -17.21 18.88 12.94
C VAL A 43 -18.72 18.70 13.14
N ASP A 44 -19.18 18.50 14.37
CA ASP A 44 -20.59 18.30 14.67
C ASP A 44 -21.40 19.57 14.42
N PHE A 45 -20.88 20.73 14.81
CA PHE A 45 -21.49 22.03 14.49
C PHE A 45 -21.62 22.26 12.97
N VAL A 46 -20.65 21.82 12.17
CA VAL A 46 -20.72 21.93 10.69
C VAL A 46 -21.73 20.95 10.11
N LYS A 47 -21.82 19.72 10.62
CA LYS A 47 -22.83 18.73 10.17
C LYS A 47 -24.26 19.19 10.41
N GLU A 48 -24.51 19.97 11.46
CA GLU A 48 -25.85 20.54 11.72
C GLU A 48 -26.27 21.57 10.66
N GLN A 49 -25.33 22.17 9.94
CA GLN A 49 -25.62 23.22 8.95
C GLN A 49 -25.94 22.67 7.55
N GLY A 50 -25.68 21.39 7.28
CA GLY A 50 -25.99 20.78 6.00
C GLY A 50 -25.45 19.36 5.83
N GLU A 51 -26.00 18.67 4.85
CA GLU A 51 -25.55 17.33 4.46
C GLU A 51 -24.17 17.40 3.79
N PRO A 52 -23.29 16.42 4.05
CA PRO A 52 -21.98 16.38 3.43
C PRO A 52 -22.10 16.12 1.92
N VAL A 53 -21.52 17.02 1.12
CA VAL A 53 -21.34 16.80 -0.32
C VAL A 53 -19.97 16.14 -0.50
N PHE A 54 -19.98 14.85 -0.77
CA PHE A 54 -18.76 14.10 -1.09
C PHE A 54 -18.48 14.20 -2.58
N ASP A 55 -17.23 14.51 -2.91
CA ASP A 55 -16.76 14.45 -4.29
C ASP A 55 -16.56 12.96 -4.66
N GLU A 56 -17.27 12.48 -5.68
CA GLU A 56 -17.16 11.09 -6.14
C GLU A 56 -15.73 10.78 -6.61
N GLU A 57 -15.00 11.75 -7.16
CA GLU A 57 -13.59 11.57 -7.51
C GLU A 57 -12.73 11.32 -6.27
N LEU A 58 -13.06 11.96 -5.14
CA LEU A 58 -12.38 11.72 -3.86
C LEU A 58 -12.83 10.42 -3.18
N SER A 59 -14.04 9.93 -3.47
CA SER A 59 -14.50 8.62 -2.99
C SER A 59 -13.73 7.46 -3.65
N HIS A 60 -13.23 7.69 -4.86
CA HIS A 60 -12.30 6.81 -5.57
C HIS A 60 -10.83 7.16 -5.30
N TRP A 61 -10.55 8.34 -4.76
CA TRP A 61 -9.22 8.75 -4.31
C TRP A 61 -8.83 8.02 -3.04
N LYS A 62 -8.21 6.86 -3.24
CA LYS A 62 -7.48 6.21 -2.17
C LYS A 62 -6.13 6.91 -2.03
N GLY A 63 -5.90 7.48 -0.85
CA GLY A 63 -4.77 8.36 -0.57
C GLY A 63 -3.44 7.82 -1.10
N GLY A 64 -2.65 8.71 -1.72
CA GLY A 64 -1.39 8.36 -2.35
C GLY A 64 -0.44 7.63 -1.42
N GLU A 65 -0.31 6.32 -1.67
CA GLU A 65 0.95 5.57 -1.76
C GLU A 65 0.65 4.22 -2.44
N GLY A 66 0.78 4.20 -3.77
CA GLY A 66 0.92 2.99 -4.57
C GLY A 66 -0.36 2.47 -5.23
N ASP A 67 -0.41 2.60 -6.56
CA ASP A 67 -1.10 1.72 -7.50
C ASP A 67 -2.35 1.00 -6.98
N GLU A 68 -3.46 1.74 -6.90
CA GLU A 68 -4.78 1.12 -6.78
C GLU A 68 -5.51 1.11 -8.12
N GLU A 69 -4.97 0.31 -9.05
CA GLU A 69 -5.82 -0.45 -9.98
C GLU A 69 -6.44 -1.62 -9.21
N GLY A 70 -7.49 -1.30 -8.46
CA GLY A 70 -8.37 -2.26 -7.80
C GLY A 70 -9.50 -2.68 -8.73
N GLY A 71 -9.31 -3.79 -9.44
CA GLY A 71 -10.38 -4.51 -10.11
C GLY A 71 -9.87 -5.84 -10.63
N SER A 72 -10.29 -6.95 -10.01
CA SER A 72 -10.17 -8.38 -10.38
C SER A 72 -8.82 -8.91 -10.91
N ASP A 73 -8.20 -8.30 -11.91
CA ASP A 73 -7.00 -8.77 -12.60
C ASP A 73 -5.95 -7.66 -12.64
N ASP A 74 -4.88 -7.82 -11.85
CA ASP A 74 -3.70 -6.95 -11.99
C ASP A 74 -3.15 -7.16 -13.42
N PRO A 75 -2.90 -6.10 -14.22
CA PRO A 75 -2.40 -6.27 -15.59
C PRO A 75 -1.08 -7.05 -15.70
N LEU A 76 -0.32 -7.11 -14.59
CA LEU A 76 0.93 -7.88 -14.50
C LEU A 76 0.73 -9.29 -13.95
N TYR A 77 -0.49 -9.70 -13.62
CA TYR A 77 -0.77 -10.98 -12.98
C TYR A 77 -0.24 -12.16 -13.80
N ASP A 78 -0.60 -12.26 -15.09
CA ASP A 78 -0.18 -13.39 -15.93
C ASP A 78 1.33 -13.43 -16.14
N GLN A 79 1.96 -12.26 -16.28
CA GLN A 79 3.41 -12.14 -16.38
C GLN A 79 4.10 -12.56 -15.08
N ALA A 80 3.55 -12.15 -13.93
CA ALA A 80 4.05 -12.53 -12.62
C ALA A 80 3.87 -14.03 -12.35
N VAL A 81 2.77 -14.63 -12.82
CA VAL A 81 2.53 -16.09 -12.77
C VAL A 81 3.61 -16.79 -13.57
N ARG A 82 3.77 -16.47 -14.86
CA ARG A 82 4.78 -17.09 -15.73
C ARG A 82 6.17 -17.03 -15.13
N PHE A 83 6.57 -15.87 -14.64
CA PHE A 83 7.86 -15.69 -13.99
C PHE A 83 8.00 -16.48 -12.68
N THR A 84 6.93 -16.59 -11.88
CA THR A 84 6.91 -17.43 -10.67
C THR A 84 7.06 -18.92 -11.02
N LEU A 85 6.43 -19.37 -12.11
CA LEU A 85 6.54 -20.73 -12.63
C LEU A 85 7.94 -21.02 -13.19
N GLU A 86 8.55 -20.09 -13.93
CA GLU A 86 9.91 -20.23 -14.45
C GLU A 86 10.96 -20.29 -13.34
N THR A 87 10.81 -19.44 -12.33
CA THR A 87 11.77 -19.37 -11.21
C THR A 87 11.50 -20.41 -10.14
N GLN A 88 10.35 -21.08 -10.16
CA GLN A 88 9.88 -22.03 -9.14
C GLN A 88 9.90 -21.45 -7.72
N ARG A 89 9.67 -20.13 -7.57
CA ARG A 89 9.75 -19.42 -6.29
C ARG A 89 8.61 -18.43 -6.10
N GLY A 90 7.61 -18.79 -5.31
CA GLY A 90 6.48 -17.91 -4.93
C GLY A 90 6.85 -16.88 -3.87
N SER A 91 7.74 -15.93 -4.20
CA SER A 91 8.23 -14.91 -3.25
C SER A 91 7.83 -13.50 -3.66
N ALA A 92 7.14 -12.78 -2.76
CA ALA A 92 6.73 -11.40 -2.97
C ALA A 92 7.94 -10.46 -3.15
N SER A 93 9.02 -10.65 -2.40
CA SER A 93 10.24 -9.83 -2.55
C SER A 93 10.97 -10.05 -3.88
N LEU A 94 10.76 -11.21 -4.50
CA LEU A 94 11.34 -11.54 -5.79
C LEU A 94 10.54 -10.86 -6.92
N LEU A 95 9.21 -10.90 -6.85
CA LEU A 95 8.33 -10.13 -7.74
C LEU A 95 8.55 -8.62 -7.61
N GLN A 96 8.74 -8.13 -6.37
CA GLN A 96 9.01 -6.72 -6.09
C GLN A 96 10.21 -6.19 -6.90
N ARG A 97 11.33 -6.94 -6.90
CA ARG A 97 12.55 -6.54 -7.63
C ARG A 97 12.42 -6.70 -9.14
N GLN A 98 11.77 -7.78 -9.59
CA GLN A 98 11.66 -8.08 -11.01
C GLN A 98 10.76 -7.08 -11.74
N PHE A 99 9.59 -6.78 -11.17
CA PHE A 99 8.57 -5.96 -11.80
C PHE A 99 8.54 -4.52 -11.26
N GLN A 100 9.50 -4.15 -10.40
CA GLN A 100 9.62 -2.82 -9.79
C GLN A 100 8.35 -2.35 -9.07
N LEU A 101 7.66 -3.30 -8.42
CA LEU A 101 6.39 -3.08 -7.74
C LEU A 101 6.62 -2.71 -6.27
N GLY A 102 5.65 -2.05 -5.64
CA GLY A 102 5.59 -1.95 -4.18
C GLY A 102 5.41 -3.32 -3.51
N TYR A 103 5.88 -3.48 -2.28
CA TYR A 103 5.79 -4.76 -1.55
C TYR A 103 4.34 -5.22 -1.36
N THR A 104 3.41 -4.29 -1.11
CA THR A 104 1.97 -4.57 -0.95
C THR A 104 1.37 -5.17 -2.23
N ARG A 105 1.66 -4.57 -3.39
CA ARG A 105 1.19 -5.08 -4.70
C ARG A 105 1.79 -6.45 -5.02
N ALA A 106 3.09 -6.63 -4.79
CA ALA A 106 3.75 -7.92 -4.99
C ALA A 106 3.20 -9.03 -4.06
N SER A 107 2.86 -8.69 -2.81
CA SER A 107 2.25 -9.64 -1.87
C SER A 107 0.84 -10.03 -2.30
N ARG A 108 0.04 -9.06 -2.78
CA ARG A 108 -1.29 -9.30 -3.34
C ARG A 108 -1.26 -10.25 -4.53
N LEU A 109 -0.29 -10.09 -5.44
CA LEU A 109 -0.09 -10.99 -6.58
C LEU A 109 0.17 -12.43 -6.10
N ILE A 110 1.05 -12.64 -5.11
CA ILE A 110 1.30 -13.96 -4.53
C ILE A 110 0.05 -14.54 -3.85
N ASP A 111 -0.75 -13.72 -3.17
CA ASP A 111 -2.00 -14.17 -2.55
C ASP A 111 -3.06 -14.56 -3.60
N GLN A 112 -3.16 -13.81 -4.71
CA GLN A 112 -4.00 -14.18 -5.84
C GLN A 112 -3.56 -15.51 -6.46
N MET A 113 -2.25 -15.70 -6.67
CA MET A 113 -1.70 -16.98 -7.14
C MET A 113 -2.05 -18.15 -6.20
N GLN A 114 -2.10 -17.91 -4.89
CA GLN A 114 -2.50 -18.93 -3.93
C GLN A 114 -3.99 -19.26 -4.02
N ARG A 115 -4.86 -18.26 -4.16
CA ARG A 115 -6.31 -18.48 -4.36
C ARG A 115 -6.58 -19.28 -5.65
N ASN A 116 -5.79 -19.02 -6.68
CA ASN A 116 -5.88 -19.69 -7.98
C ASN A 116 -5.14 -21.05 -8.03
N GLY A 117 -4.61 -21.50 -6.89
CA GLY A 117 -3.95 -22.81 -6.76
C GLY A 117 -2.62 -22.93 -7.49
N ILE A 118 -1.97 -21.81 -7.83
CA ILE A 118 -0.68 -21.76 -8.51
C ILE A 118 0.47 -21.92 -7.52
N VAL A 119 0.34 -21.31 -6.33
CA VAL A 119 1.31 -21.42 -5.24
C VAL A 119 0.64 -21.98 -3.97
N GLY A 120 1.43 -22.70 -3.17
CA GLY A 120 1.02 -23.31 -1.92
C GLY A 120 0.69 -22.31 -0.80
N PRO A 121 0.26 -22.79 0.37
CA PRO A 121 -0.11 -21.95 1.50
C PRO A 121 1.09 -21.16 2.03
N TYR A 122 0.77 -20.10 2.78
CA TYR A 122 1.77 -19.28 3.44
C TYR A 122 2.63 -20.10 4.41
N LYS A 123 3.96 -20.10 4.19
CA LYS A 123 4.97 -20.76 5.05
C LYS A 123 5.85 -19.73 5.77
N GLY A 124 5.25 -18.67 6.34
CA GLY A 124 6.00 -17.65 7.08
C GLY A 124 6.85 -16.76 6.17
N SER A 125 8.11 -16.53 6.55
CA SER A 125 9.06 -15.70 5.78
C SER A 125 9.65 -16.39 4.54
N GLN A 126 9.34 -17.67 4.33
CA GLN A 126 9.87 -18.45 3.20
C GLN A 126 9.02 -18.29 1.94
N ALA A 127 9.65 -18.49 0.78
CA ALA A 127 8.96 -18.53 -0.51
C ALA A 127 7.92 -19.65 -0.52
N ARG A 128 6.75 -19.37 -1.12
CA ARG A 128 5.71 -20.37 -1.30
C ARG A 128 6.13 -21.37 -2.37
N GLU A 129 5.73 -22.62 -2.15
CA GLU A 129 5.95 -23.72 -3.08
C GLU A 129 5.09 -23.53 -4.32
N VAL A 130 5.64 -23.79 -5.51
CA VAL A 130 4.90 -23.69 -6.77
C VAL A 130 4.23 -25.04 -7.04
N LEU A 131 2.91 -25.02 -7.28
CA LEU A 131 2.09 -26.24 -7.41
C LEU A 131 1.76 -26.62 -8.87
N VAL A 132 1.95 -25.68 -9.79
CA VAL A 132 1.56 -25.81 -11.21
C VAL A 132 2.81 -25.68 -12.08
N THR A 133 2.86 -26.41 -13.19
CA THR A 133 3.93 -26.28 -14.18
C THR A 133 3.58 -25.27 -15.28
N LEU A 134 4.58 -24.74 -15.97
CA LEU A 134 4.37 -23.79 -17.07
C LEU A 134 3.48 -24.38 -18.18
N GLU A 135 3.67 -25.67 -18.51
CA GLU A 135 2.85 -26.38 -19.50
C GLU A 135 1.37 -26.51 -19.09
N GLU A 136 1.11 -26.74 -17.80
CA GLU A 136 -0.26 -26.80 -17.27
C GLU A 136 -0.92 -25.42 -17.25
N TRP A 137 -0.15 -24.36 -16.99
CA TRP A 137 -0.62 -22.98 -17.07
C TRP A 137 -0.99 -22.59 -18.50
N ASP A 138 -0.13 -22.87 -19.48
CA ASP A 138 -0.40 -22.57 -20.89
C ASP A 138 -1.66 -23.29 -21.42
N LYS A 139 -1.92 -24.53 -20.94
CA LYS A 139 -3.17 -25.24 -21.25
C LYS A 139 -4.41 -24.59 -20.64
N ARG A 140 -4.29 -24.00 -19.44
CA ARG A 140 -5.40 -23.27 -18.79
C ARG A 140 -5.72 -21.98 -19.52
N GLU A 141 -4.70 -21.24 -19.95
CA GLU A 141 -4.89 -20.04 -20.77
C GLU A 141 -5.52 -20.36 -22.14
N ALA A 142 -5.06 -21.44 -22.78
CA ALA A 142 -5.59 -21.86 -24.08
C ALA A 142 -7.05 -22.35 -24.03
N GLN A 143 -7.55 -22.75 -22.86
CA GLN A 143 -8.93 -23.24 -22.71
C GLN A 143 -9.94 -22.11 -22.45
N GLY A 144 -9.50 -20.89 -22.10
CA GLY A 144 -10.36 -19.73 -21.84
C GLY A 144 -11.38 -19.92 -20.70
N PRO A 145 -11.96 -18.85 -20.15
CA PRO A 145 -13.02 -19.00 -19.15
C PRO A 145 -14.29 -19.57 -19.81
N ALA A 146 -14.88 -20.59 -19.18
CA ALA A 146 -16.23 -21.05 -19.50
C ALA A 146 -17.30 -20.08 -18.99
#